data_AF-W1QCC8-F1
#
_entry.id   AF-W1QCC8-F1
#
_cell.length_a   1.000
_cell.length_b   1.000
_cell.length_c   1.000
_cell.angle_alpha   90.00
_cell.angle_beta   90.00
_cell.angle_gamma   90.00
#
_symmetry.space_group_name_H-M   'P 1'
#
loop_
_entity.id
_entity.type
_entity.pdbx_description
1 polymer ?
#
loop_
_entity_poly.entity_id
_entity_poly.type
_entity_poly.pdbx_seq_one_letter_code
_entity_poly.pdbx_strand_id
1 'polypeptide(L)'
;MFNMFKFNMSRSQFELAKFTFYLLTPISIMYYVGIDTDKKFNVPGFWPDPDTLNKIPKEPYEIQAELARMNAAKAEKRRRLEQKAAELGITEEN
;
A
#
# COMPACT_ATOMS: atom_id res chain seq x y z
N MET A 1 -55.54 -3.77 13.58
CA MET A 1 -55.01 -4.00 14.93
C MET A 1 -53.50 -4.19 14.83
N PHE A 2 -52.75 -3.09 14.75
CA PHE A 2 -51.28 -3.14 14.74
C PHE A 2 -50.80 -3.01 16.18
N ASN A 3 -50.43 -4.13 16.79
CA ASN A 3 -49.78 -4.13 18.09
C ASN A 3 -48.33 -3.67 17.86
N MET A 4 -48.10 -2.37 18.00
CA MET A 4 -46.78 -1.77 17.95
C MET A 4 -45.99 -2.28 19.16
N PHE A 5 -45.05 -3.19 18.93
CA PHE A 5 -44.12 -3.72 19.92
C PHE A 5 -43.55 -2.58 20.76
N LYS A 6 -44.06 -2.40 21.98
CA LYS A 6 -43.49 -1.46 22.95
C LYS A 6 -42.19 -2.05 23.45
N PHE A 7 -41.07 -1.65 22.85
CA PHE A 7 -39.73 -1.94 23.36
C PHE A 7 -39.53 -1.19 24.68
N ASN A 8 -39.92 -1.82 25.80
CA ASN A 8 -39.51 -1.38 27.13
C ASN A 8 -38.05 -1.81 27.37
N MET A 9 -37.11 -1.10 26.74
CA MET A 9 -35.69 -1.27 27.01
C MET A 9 -35.22 -0.28 28.07
N SER A 10 -34.45 -0.77 29.04
CA SER A 10 -33.78 0.09 30.02
C SER A 10 -32.67 0.90 29.37
N ARG A 11 -32.29 2.03 29.98
CA ARG A 11 -31.18 2.87 29.50
C ARG A 11 -29.90 2.07 29.29
N SER A 12 -29.58 1.16 30.22
CA SER A 12 -28.40 0.30 30.13
C SER A 12 -28.45 -0.66 28.93
N GLN A 13 -29.62 -1.18 28.58
CA GLN A 13 -29.79 -2.01 27.38
C GLN A 13 -29.53 -1.20 26.10
N PHE A 14 -29.95 0.07 26.06
CA PHE A 14 -29.69 0.95 24.92
C PHE A 14 -28.20 1.31 24.79
N GLU A 15 -27.51 1.59 25.90
CA GLU A 15 -26.07 1.82 25.89
C GLU A 15 -25.30 0.59 25.41
N LEU A 16 -25.69 -0.62 25.86
CA LEU A 16 -25.10 -1.87 25.39
C LEU A 16 -25.36 -2.12 23.89
N ALA A 17 -26.56 -1.80 23.41
CA ALA A 17 -26.90 -1.92 21.99
C ALA A 17 -26.05 -0.97 21.13
N LYS A 18 -25.89 0.30 21.54
CA LYS A 18 -25.01 1.27 20.87
C LYS A 18 -23.57 0.79 20.85
N PHE A 19 -23.05 0.34 21.99
CA PHE A 19 -21.69 -0.18 22.08
C PHE A 19 -21.47 -1.37 21.13
N THR A 20 -22.38 -2.34 21.16
CA THR A 20 -22.34 -3.51 20.27
C THR A 20 -22.39 -3.09 18.81
N PHE A 21 -23.27 -2.15 18.46
CA PHE A 21 -23.36 -1.64 17.09
C PHE A 21 -22.05 -0.97 16.66
N TYR A 22 -21.47 -0.09 17.47
CA TYR A 22 -20.22 0.58 17.15
C TYR A 22 -19.02 -0.37 17.06
N LEU A 23 -19.01 -1.43 17.86
CA LEU A 23 -17.97 -2.45 17.80
C LEU A 23 -18.13 -3.34 16.54
N LEU A 24 -19.34 -3.86 16.31
CA LEU A 24 -19.58 -4.84 15.26
C LEU A 24 -19.68 -4.23 13.86
N THR A 25 -20.10 -2.97 13.73
CA THR A 25 -20.24 -2.31 12.41
C THR A 25 -18.94 -2.32 11.60
N PRO A 26 -17.81 -1.77 12.09
CA PRO A 26 -16.57 -1.77 11.31
C PRO A 26 -16.05 -3.19 11.06
N ILE A 27 -16.17 -4.09 12.03
CA ILE A 27 -15.74 -5.51 11.88
C ILE A 27 -16.54 -6.18 10.77
N SER A 28 -17.86 -5.98 10.74
CA SER A 28 -18.74 -6.56 9.73
C SER A 28 -18.48 -5.98 8.34
N ILE A 29 -18.23 -4.67 8.24
CA ILE A 29 -17.85 -4.03 6.97
C ILE A 29 -16.52 -4.60 6.47
N MET A 30 -15.51 -4.73 7.33
CA MET A 30 -14.22 -5.33 6.96
C MET A 30 -14.34 -6.80 6.60
N TYR A 31 -15.19 -7.57 7.30
CA TYR A 31 -15.42 -8.96 6.94
C TYR A 31 -16.13 -9.10 5.58
N TYR A 32 -17.12 -8.23 5.33
CA TYR A 32 -17.85 -8.25 4.07
C TYR A 32 -17.00 -7.75 2.90
N VAL A 33 -16.29 -6.63 3.06
CA VAL A 33 -15.58 -5.96 1.97
C VAL A 33 -14.11 -6.37 1.88
N GLY A 34 -13.44 -6.51 3.03
CA GLY A 34 -11.99 -6.64 3.14
C GLY A 34 -11.41 -7.97 2.66
N ILE A 35 -12.22 -9.04 2.58
CA ILE A 35 -11.74 -10.36 2.12
C ILE A 35 -11.45 -10.36 0.62
N ASP A 36 -12.24 -9.63 -0.17
CA ASP A 36 -12.12 -9.60 -1.62
C ASP A 36 -12.51 -8.22 -2.17
N THR A 37 -11.69 -7.23 -1.82
CA THR A 37 -11.89 -5.83 -2.24
C THR A 37 -11.80 -5.68 -3.75
N ASP A 38 -10.93 -6.47 -4.38
CA ASP A 38 -10.70 -6.46 -5.83
C ASP A 38 -11.97 -6.82 -6.60
N LYS A 39 -12.60 -7.97 -6.29
CA LYS A 39 -13.84 -8.37 -6.99
C LYS A 39 -15.05 -7.52 -6.62
N LYS A 40 -15.12 -7.03 -5.38
CA LYS A 40 -16.29 -6.28 -4.88
C LYS A 40 -16.35 -4.85 -5.38
N PHE A 41 -15.21 -4.18 -5.49
CA PHE A 41 -15.16 -2.81 -5.99
C PHE A 41 -14.89 -2.73 -7.49
N ASN A 42 -14.15 -3.70 -8.06
CA ASN A 42 -13.82 -3.82 -9.48
C ASN A 42 -13.57 -2.46 -10.14
N VAL A 43 -12.77 -1.62 -9.48
CA VAL A 43 -12.53 -0.25 -9.94
C VAL A 43 -11.67 -0.36 -11.20
N PRO A 44 -12.13 0.16 -12.37
CA PRO A 44 -11.37 0.08 -13.60
C PRO A 44 -10.04 0.81 -13.44
N GLY A 45 -8.92 0.12 -13.70
CA GLY A 45 -7.58 0.68 -13.56
C GLY A 45 -7.10 0.82 -12.11
N PHE A 46 -7.69 0.10 -11.14
CA PHE A 46 -7.21 0.09 -9.76
C PHE A 46 -5.76 -0.39 -9.65
N TRP A 47 -5.47 -1.52 -10.30
CA TRP A 47 -4.11 -2.03 -10.40
C TRP A 47 -3.39 -1.42 -11.60
N PRO A 48 -2.12 -1.01 -11.44
CA PRO A 48 -1.30 -0.60 -12.57
C PRO A 48 -1.20 -1.76 -13.56
N ASP A 49 -1.24 -1.42 -14.85
CA ASP A 49 -1.12 -2.39 -15.92
C ASP A 49 0.17 -3.21 -15.72
N PRO A 50 0.11 -4.55 -15.66
CA PRO A 50 1.28 -5.39 -15.45
C PRO A 50 2.37 -5.17 -16.52
N ASP A 51 2.03 -4.69 -17.70
CA ASP A 51 3.01 -4.35 -18.73
C ASP A 51 3.77 -3.04 -18.46
N THR A 52 3.19 -2.13 -17.67
CA THR A 52 3.84 -0.89 -17.23
C THR A 52 4.77 -1.09 -16.04
N LEU A 53 4.69 -2.25 -15.37
CA LEU A 53 5.54 -2.56 -14.24
C LEU A 53 6.96 -2.92 -14.69
N ASN A 54 7.93 -2.64 -13.81
CA ASN A 54 9.30 -3.09 -14.01
C ASN A 54 9.33 -4.63 -14.07
N LYS A 55 9.64 -5.16 -15.25
CA LYS A 55 9.75 -6.61 -15.46
C LYS A 55 11.10 -7.07 -14.93
N ILE A 56 11.08 -7.96 -13.94
CA ILE A 56 12.30 -8.56 -13.40
C ILE A 56 12.85 -9.53 -14.45
N PRO A 57 14.13 -9.39 -14.86
CA PRO A 57 14.75 -10.34 -15.79
C PRO A 57 14.74 -11.74 -15.17
N LYS A 58 14.25 -12.73 -15.94
CA LYS A 58 14.09 -14.11 -15.44
C LYS A 58 15.22 -15.01 -15.90
N GLU A 59 15.81 -14.71 -17.05
CA GLU A 59 16.86 -15.53 -17.63
C GLU A 59 18.26 -15.13 -17.13
N PRO A 60 19.19 -16.09 -16.93
CA PRO A 60 20.52 -15.80 -16.41
C PRO A 60 21.33 -14.77 -17.20
N TYR A 61 21.18 -14.73 -18.53
CA TYR A 61 21.89 -13.78 -19.38
C TYR A 61 21.31 -12.35 -19.26
N GLU A 62 19.99 -12.22 -19.12
CA GLU A 62 19.31 -10.93 -18.89
C GLU A 62 19.74 -10.34 -17.55
N ILE A 63 19.85 -11.20 -16.52
CA ILE A 63 20.30 -10.80 -15.19
C ILE A 63 21.73 -10.25 -15.24
N GLN A 64 22.63 -10.90 -15.97
CA GLN A 64 24.02 -10.44 -16.12
C GLN A 64 24.11 -9.10 -16.87
N ALA A 65 23.31 -8.93 -17.93
CA ALA A 65 23.25 -7.68 -18.68
C ALA A 65 22.73 -6.52 -17.82
N GLU A 66 21.66 -6.74 -17.06
CA GLU A 66 21.08 -5.74 -16.17
C GLU A 66 22.04 -5.41 -15.01
N LEU A 67 22.76 -6.40 -14.48
CA LEU A 67 23.79 -6.18 -13.47
C LEU A 67 24.96 -5.32 -13.99
N ALA A 68 25.42 -5.59 -15.22
CA ALA A 68 26.44 -4.77 -15.86
C ALA A 68 25.97 -3.32 -16.06
N ARG A 69 24.71 -3.13 -16.51
CA ARG A 69 24.07 -1.81 -16.64
C ARG A 69 24.02 -1.08 -15.29
N MET A 70 23.60 -1.76 -14.22
CA MET A 70 23.55 -1.20 -12.87
C MET A 70 24.94 -0.79 -12.36
N ASN A 71 25.97 -1.59 -12.61
CA ASN A 71 27.33 -1.28 -12.18
C ASN A 71 27.91 -0.07 -12.93
N ALA A 72 27.65 0.03 -14.24
CA ALA A 72 28.03 1.20 -15.04
C ALA A 72 27.35 2.48 -14.52
N ALA A 73 26.03 2.44 -14.28
CA ALA A 73 25.29 3.58 -13.75
C ALA A 73 25.78 4.01 -12.35
N LYS A 74 26.13 3.05 -11.49
CA LYS A 74 26.73 3.33 -10.17
C LYS A 74 28.09 4.02 -10.31
N ALA A 75 28.94 3.55 -11.22
CA ALA A 75 30.26 4.14 -11.46
C ALA A 75 30.15 5.57 -12.00
N GLU A 76 29.25 5.82 -12.94
CA GLU A 76 28.97 7.16 -13.47
C GLU A 76 28.45 8.10 -12.38
N LYS A 77 27.47 7.64 -11.59
CA LYS A 77 26.93 8.42 -10.46
C LYS A 77 28.04 8.78 -9.48
N ARG A 78 28.92 7.84 -9.14
CA ARG A 78 30.08 8.09 -8.26
C ARG A 78 30.99 9.17 -8.83
N ARG A 79 31.39 9.05 -10.09
CA ARG A 79 32.23 10.05 -10.78
C ARG A 79 31.60 11.44 -10.77
N ARG A 80 30.30 11.53 -11.06
CA ARG A 80 29.56 12.80 -11.04
C ARG A 80 29.51 13.41 -9.64
N LEU A 81 29.37 12.59 -8.61
CA LEU A 81 29.38 13.05 -7.22
C LEU A 81 30.77 13.51 -6.79
N GLU A 82 31.83 12.78 -7.15
CA GLU A 82 33.22 13.16 -6.87
C GLU A 82 33.61 14.49 -7.55
N GLN A 83 33.22 14.68 -8.81
CA GLN A 83 33.40 15.95 -9.53
C GLN A 83 32.67 17.09 -8.83
N LYS A 84 31.40 16.89 -8.45
CA LYS A 84 30.61 17.90 -7.75
C LYS A 84 31.16 18.20 -6.35
N ALA A 85 31.69 17.21 -5.65
CA ALA A 85 32.34 17.40 -4.35
C ALA A 85 33.65 18.21 -4.48
N ALA A 86 34.44 17.93 -5.52
CA ALA A 86 35.65 18.68 -5.83
C ALA A 86 35.34 20.15 -6.20
N GLU A 87 34.30 20.40 -6.99
CA GLU A 87 33.83 21.76 -7.33
C GLU A 87 33.35 22.54 -6.09
N LEU A 88 32.76 21.85 -5.11
CA LEU A 88 32.26 22.44 -3.87
C LEU A 88 33.32 22.54 -2.76
N GLY A 89 34.55 22.04 -3.00
CA GLY A 89 35.65 22.11 -2.03
C GLY A 89 35.42 21.31 -0.74
N ILE A 90 34.55 20.30 -0.77
CA ILE A 90 34.24 19.47 0.40
C ILE A 90 35.33 18.39 0.51
N THR A 91 36.26 18.55 1.46
CA THR A 91 37.23 17.52 1.87
C THR A 91 36.71 16.78 3.10
N GLU A 92 37.10 15.51 3.27
CA GLU A 92 36.64 14.60 4.35
C GLU A 92 36.99 15.06 5.80
N GLU A 93 37.50 16.29 5.98
CA GLU A 93 37.95 16.84 7.28
C GLU A 93 36.96 17.83 7.94
N ASN A 94 35.75 18.06 7.37
CA ASN A 94 34.67 18.82 8.02
C ASN A 94 33.39 18.00 8.19
#